data_AF-D3B701-F1
#
_entry.id   AF-D3B701-F1
#
_cell.length_a   1.000
_cell.length_b   1.000
_cell.length_c   1.000
_cell.angle_alpha   90.00
_cell.angle_beta   90.00
_cell.angle_gamma   90.00
#
_symmetry.space_group_name_H-M   'P 1'
#
loop_
_entity.id
_entity.type
_entity.pdbx_description
1 polymer ?
#
loop_
_entity_poly.entity_id
_entity_poly.type
_entity_poly.pdbx_seq_one_letter_code
_entity_poly.pdbx_strand_id
1 'polypeptide(L)'
;MTINKFSWVNTSIPGLRPCPGTYHRYFDVPSIPYAKELDLDSVDSPTACYSIVDMSGFSSATVDGVLFTPYYNDQQSCVTWYLGSDGRAYYSFDNEKFNLCAESRAEFDTRISIEASLWFKLCDAVGYQAISPEKVKATKDKLTTEEALYVEYYLSKTKEELNDLPPWDDDE
;
A
#
# COMPACT_ATOMS: atom_id res chain seq x y z
N MET A 1 4.69 0.48 -23.00
CA MET A 1 4.08 0.79 -21.69
C MET A 1 2.74 0.11 -21.61
N THR A 2 2.39 -0.47 -20.46
CA THR A 2 1.13 -1.22 -20.28
C THR A 2 0.51 -0.92 -18.92
N ILE A 3 -0.82 -1.08 -18.84
CA ILE A 3 -1.57 -1.06 -17.58
C ILE A 3 -1.88 -2.52 -17.19
N ASN A 4 -1.39 -2.93 -16.03
CA ASN A 4 -1.55 -4.25 -15.48
C ASN A 4 -2.77 -4.34 -14.54
N LYS A 5 -3.12 -5.57 -14.17
CA LYS A 5 -4.18 -5.85 -13.19
C LYS A 5 -3.85 -5.28 -11.81
N PHE A 6 -4.85 -5.31 -10.93
CA PHE A 6 -4.72 -4.87 -9.55
C PHE A 6 -3.56 -5.55 -8.83
N SER A 7 -2.70 -4.75 -8.19
CA SER A 7 -1.71 -5.18 -7.22
C SER A 7 -1.46 -4.05 -6.24
N TRP A 8 -1.40 -4.37 -4.94
CA TRP A 8 -1.01 -3.42 -3.91
C TRP A 8 0.45 -3.62 -3.54
N VAL A 9 1.26 -2.56 -3.60
CA VAL A 9 2.65 -2.59 -3.14
C VAL A 9 2.78 -1.81 -1.84
N ASN A 10 3.20 -2.48 -0.77
CA ASN A 10 3.48 -1.83 0.51
C ASN A 10 4.37 -2.71 1.41
N THR A 11 4.69 -2.22 2.61
CA THR A 11 5.48 -2.93 3.61
C THR A 11 4.65 -3.91 4.44
N SER A 12 5.30 -4.57 5.42
CA SER A 12 4.65 -5.52 6.34
C SER A 12 3.54 -4.85 7.15
N ILE A 13 2.57 -5.64 7.58
CA ILE A 13 1.69 -5.25 8.69
C ILE A 13 2.00 -6.23 9.83
N PRO A 14 2.72 -5.81 10.89
CA PRO A 14 3.19 -6.70 11.94
C PRO A 14 2.05 -7.51 12.52
N GLY A 15 2.23 -8.81 12.68
CA GLY A 15 1.16 -9.65 13.22
C GLY A 15 0.10 -10.12 12.20
N LEU A 16 0.07 -9.58 10.97
CA LEU A 16 -1.03 -9.76 10.01
C LEU A 16 -0.59 -10.13 8.59
N ARG A 17 0.39 -9.42 8.03
CA ARG A 17 0.83 -9.57 6.64
C ARG A 17 2.36 -9.57 6.56
N PRO A 18 3.00 -10.66 6.09
CA PRO A 18 4.44 -10.72 5.98
C PRO A 18 4.94 -9.89 4.79
N CYS A 19 6.12 -9.32 4.92
CA CYS A 19 6.85 -8.66 3.83
C CYS A 19 8.32 -9.09 3.97
N PRO A 20 8.82 -10.00 3.11
CA PRO A 20 10.19 -10.54 3.24
C PRO A 20 11.29 -9.52 2.90
N GLY A 21 10.93 -8.36 2.32
CA GLY A 21 11.83 -7.25 2.02
C GLY A 21 11.28 -5.91 2.52
N THR A 22 11.71 -4.80 1.89
CA THR A 22 11.18 -3.45 2.20
C THR A 22 9.72 -3.31 1.78
N TYR A 23 9.44 -3.71 0.54
CA TYR A 23 8.12 -3.75 -0.07
C TYR A 23 7.82 -5.15 -0.57
N HIS A 24 6.53 -5.45 -0.66
CA HIS A 24 6.05 -6.61 -1.38
C HIS A 24 4.72 -6.30 -2.07
N ARG A 25 4.37 -7.15 -3.04
CA ARG A 25 3.13 -7.04 -3.80
C ARG A 25 2.06 -7.92 -3.17
N TYR A 26 0.80 -7.50 -3.28
CA TYR A 26 -0.35 -8.23 -2.76
C TYR A 26 -1.48 -8.14 -3.77
N PHE A 27 -2.11 -9.27 -4.11
CA PHE A 27 -3.27 -9.26 -5.02
C PHE A 27 -4.55 -8.82 -4.34
N ASP A 28 -4.59 -8.81 -3.02
CA ASP A 28 -5.79 -8.50 -2.28
C ASP A 28 -5.52 -7.76 -0.97
N VAL A 29 -6.42 -6.82 -0.70
CA VAL A 29 -6.37 -5.92 0.44
C VAL A 29 -7.81 -5.58 0.82
N PRO A 30 -8.07 -5.21 2.08
CA PRO A 30 -9.41 -4.81 2.51
C PRO A 30 -9.94 -3.63 1.69
N SER A 31 -11.21 -3.71 1.30
CA SER A 31 -11.95 -2.58 0.74
C SER A 31 -12.13 -1.49 1.79
N ILE A 32 -12.16 -0.22 1.36
CA ILE A 32 -12.26 0.94 2.25
C ILE A 32 -13.64 1.59 2.07
N PRO A 33 -14.61 1.37 2.99
CA PRO A 33 -15.99 1.83 2.81
C PRO A 33 -16.15 3.36 2.92
N TYR A 34 -15.21 4.06 3.57
CA TYR A 34 -15.25 5.51 3.80
C TYR A 34 -13.94 6.17 3.38
N ALA A 35 -13.53 5.89 2.14
CA ALA A 35 -12.33 6.47 1.56
C ALA A 35 -12.42 8.00 1.51
N LYS A 36 -11.36 8.67 1.94
CA LYS A 36 -11.18 10.12 1.92
C LYS A 36 -9.79 10.47 1.41
N GLU A 37 -9.70 11.57 0.66
CA GLU A 37 -8.40 12.16 0.33
C GLU A 37 -7.74 12.69 1.61
N LEU A 38 -6.45 12.42 1.76
CA LEU A 38 -5.68 12.80 2.94
C LEU A 38 -4.41 13.53 2.52
N ASP A 39 -3.92 14.37 3.43
CA ASP A 39 -2.59 14.94 3.30
C ASP A 39 -1.55 13.89 3.69
N LEU A 40 -0.92 13.26 2.70
CA LEU A 40 0.07 12.21 2.93
C LEU A 40 1.34 12.73 3.59
N ASP A 41 1.63 14.04 3.54
CA ASP A 41 2.78 14.62 4.28
C ASP A 41 2.55 14.62 5.80
N SER A 42 1.29 14.46 6.23
CA SER A 42 0.93 14.31 7.64
C SER A 42 0.91 12.85 8.13
N VAL A 43 1.11 11.89 7.22
CA VAL A 43 1.10 10.46 7.53
C VAL A 43 2.53 9.98 7.76
N ASP A 44 2.80 9.47 8.96
CA ASP A 44 4.08 8.81 9.25
C ASP A 44 4.29 7.61 8.31
N SER A 45 5.41 7.55 7.61
CA SER A 45 5.69 6.43 6.71
C SER A 45 6.68 5.44 7.32
N PRO A 46 6.33 4.14 7.43
CA PRO A 46 7.27 3.11 7.91
C PRO A 46 8.47 2.90 6.97
N THR A 47 8.37 3.41 5.74
CA THR A 47 9.39 3.30 4.69
C THR A 47 9.88 4.67 4.22
N ALA A 48 9.60 5.72 4.99
CA ALA A 48 9.97 7.11 4.65
C ALA A 48 9.51 7.57 3.24
N CYS A 49 8.36 7.08 2.79
CA CYS A 49 7.69 7.61 1.60
C CYS A 49 7.30 9.08 1.80
N TYR A 50 7.15 9.81 0.69
CA TYR A 50 6.85 11.23 0.69
C TYR A 50 5.99 11.64 -0.52
N SER A 51 5.21 12.72 -0.37
CA SER A 51 4.47 13.32 -1.49
C SER A 51 5.42 14.08 -2.41
N ILE A 52 5.21 13.93 -3.72
CA ILE A 52 6.03 14.63 -4.72
C ILE A 52 5.48 16.05 -4.89
N VAL A 53 6.24 17.04 -4.44
CA VAL A 53 5.91 18.47 -4.60
C VAL A 53 6.66 19.08 -5.79
N ASP A 54 7.91 18.70 -6.00
CA ASP A 54 8.70 19.09 -7.17
C ASP A 54 8.77 17.97 -8.20
N MET A 55 8.23 18.26 -9.38
CA MET A 55 8.16 17.33 -10.51
C MET A 55 9.44 17.33 -11.36
N SER A 56 10.43 18.17 -11.07
CA SER A 56 11.63 18.34 -11.91
C SER A 56 12.44 17.04 -12.11
N GLY A 57 12.32 16.08 -11.20
CA GLY A 57 12.95 14.76 -11.26
C GLY A 57 12.02 13.60 -11.68
N PHE A 58 10.74 13.86 -11.93
CA PHE A 58 9.74 12.82 -12.21
C PHE A 58 9.10 13.02 -13.59
N SER A 59 8.88 11.91 -14.29
CA SER A 59 8.28 11.94 -15.63
C SER A 59 6.82 11.51 -15.56
N SER A 60 5.94 12.30 -16.16
CA SER A 60 4.58 11.85 -16.48
C SER A 60 4.61 10.96 -17.72
N ALA A 61 3.68 10.01 -17.79
CA ALA A 61 3.51 9.13 -18.94
C ALA A 61 2.05 9.14 -19.41
N THR A 62 1.81 8.80 -20.68
CA THR A 62 0.45 8.54 -21.17
C THR A 62 0.40 7.14 -21.75
N VAL A 63 -0.46 6.30 -21.19
CA VAL A 63 -0.64 4.89 -21.60
C VAL A 63 -2.12 4.67 -21.80
N ASP A 64 -2.50 4.15 -22.96
CA ASP A 64 -3.90 3.86 -23.32
C ASP A 64 -4.88 5.03 -23.09
N GLY A 65 -4.40 6.27 -23.28
CA GLY A 65 -5.19 7.49 -23.11
C GLY A 65 -5.31 7.99 -21.66
N VAL A 66 -4.70 7.31 -20.69
CA VAL A 66 -4.61 7.77 -19.29
C VAL A 66 -3.29 8.51 -19.09
N LEU A 67 -3.35 9.75 -18.60
CA LEU A 67 -2.17 10.51 -18.18
C LEU A 67 -1.83 10.17 -16.73
N PHE A 68 -0.62 9.66 -16.52
CA PHE A 68 -0.08 9.29 -15.22
C PHE A 68 0.76 10.43 -14.68
N THR A 69 0.32 11.01 -13.55
CA THR A 69 1.04 12.08 -12.86
C THR A 69 1.65 11.53 -11.58
N PRO A 70 2.99 11.52 -11.43
CA PRO A 70 3.63 11.17 -10.17
C PRO A 70 3.05 11.98 -9.02
N TYR A 71 2.77 11.35 -7.88
CA TYR A 71 2.25 12.06 -6.70
C TYR A 71 2.81 11.58 -5.36
N TYR A 72 3.28 10.34 -5.25
CA TYR A 72 3.84 9.78 -4.02
C TYR A 72 5.01 8.87 -4.37
N ASN A 73 6.05 8.83 -3.55
CA ASN A 73 7.28 8.10 -3.87
C ASN A 73 7.90 7.48 -2.62
N ASP A 74 8.62 6.38 -2.78
CA ASP A 74 9.47 5.88 -1.72
C ASP A 74 10.78 6.68 -1.61
N GLN A 75 11.45 6.56 -0.47
CA GLN A 75 12.70 7.29 -0.23
C GLN A 75 13.82 6.94 -1.22
N GLN A 76 13.83 5.72 -1.75
CA GLN A 76 14.88 5.24 -2.66
C GLN A 76 14.51 5.42 -4.13
N SER A 77 13.32 5.96 -4.43
CA SER A 77 12.76 6.04 -5.78
C SER A 77 12.75 4.68 -6.49
N CYS A 78 12.61 3.59 -5.73
CA CYS A 78 12.34 2.27 -6.25
C CYS A 78 10.88 2.12 -6.69
N VAL A 79 9.95 2.82 -6.04
CA VAL A 79 8.52 2.75 -6.33
C VAL A 79 7.94 4.16 -6.37
N THR A 80 7.40 4.52 -7.53
CA THR A 80 6.65 5.76 -7.70
C THR A 80 5.17 5.44 -7.90
N TRP A 81 4.32 6.12 -7.16
CA TRP A 81 2.87 6.08 -7.33
C TRP A 81 2.40 7.26 -8.18
N TYR A 82 1.44 6.96 -9.05
CA TYR A 82 0.90 7.84 -10.06
C TYR A 82 -0.62 7.99 -9.90
N LEU A 83 -1.11 9.22 -10.04
CA LEU A 83 -2.53 9.51 -10.17
C LEU A 83 -2.84 9.57 -11.67
N GLY A 84 -3.72 8.67 -12.12
CA GLY A 84 -4.22 8.66 -13.48
C GLY A 84 -5.23 9.78 -13.69
N SER A 85 -5.31 10.30 -14.91
CA SER A 85 -6.37 11.24 -15.32
C SER A 85 -7.78 10.63 -15.29
N ASP A 86 -7.89 9.32 -15.14
CA ASP A 86 -9.12 8.57 -14.88
C ASP A 86 -9.52 8.56 -13.39
N GLY A 87 -8.74 9.20 -12.52
CA GLY A 87 -8.98 9.31 -11.08
C GLY A 87 -8.43 8.16 -10.25
N ARG A 88 -7.82 7.13 -10.87
CA ARG A 88 -7.31 5.93 -10.20
C ARG A 88 -5.85 6.10 -9.78
N ALA A 89 -5.41 5.30 -8.81
CA ALA A 89 -4.03 5.28 -8.35
C ALA A 89 -3.30 4.06 -8.91
N TYR A 90 -2.07 4.29 -9.36
CA TYR A 90 -1.19 3.29 -9.95
C TYR A 90 0.19 3.35 -9.29
N TYR A 91 1.00 2.31 -9.44
CA TYR A 91 2.43 2.36 -9.14
C TYR A 91 3.27 1.82 -10.30
N SER A 92 4.53 2.24 -10.35
CA SER A 92 5.55 1.73 -11.28
C SER A 92 6.93 1.68 -10.61
N PHE A 93 7.77 0.73 -11.03
CA PHE A 93 9.19 0.63 -10.64
C PHE A 93 10.13 1.18 -11.72
N ASP A 94 9.69 1.20 -12.98
CA ASP A 94 10.52 1.44 -14.17
C ASP A 94 9.95 2.49 -15.13
N ASN A 95 8.74 2.99 -14.85
CA ASN A 95 7.94 3.86 -15.73
C ASN A 95 7.53 3.21 -17.06
N GLU A 96 7.67 1.90 -17.20
CA GLU A 96 7.25 1.12 -18.35
C GLU A 96 5.95 0.35 -18.06
N LYS A 97 5.85 -0.23 -16.86
CA LYS A 97 4.69 -1.01 -16.40
C LYS A 97 3.97 -0.27 -15.28
N PHE A 98 2.67 -0.01 -15.46
CA PHE A 98 1.82 0.63 -14.46
C PHE A 98 0.83 -0.39 -13.90
N ASN A 99 0.81 -0.56 -12.58
CA ASN A 99 -0.08 -1.51 -11.92
C ASN A 99 -1.18 -0.75 -11.16
N LEU A 100 -2.44 -1.10 -11.38
CA LEU A 100 -3.57 -0.51 -10.64
C LEU A 100 -3.46 -0.88 -9.15
N CYS A 101 -3.57 0.10 -8.25
CA CYS A 101 -3.45 -0.15 -6.81
C CYS A 101 -4.61 0.42 -5.97
N ALA A 102 -5.38 1.37 -6.51
CA ALA A 102 -6.65 1.82 -5.93
C ALA A 102 -7.57 2.39 -7.02
N GLU A 103 -8.89 2.28 -6.83
CA GLU A 103 -9.89 2.79 -7.76
C GLU A 103 -10.09 4.32 -7.65
N SER A 104 -9.50 4.94 -6.62
CA SER A 104 -9.50 6.39 -6.45
C SER A 104 -8.31 6.87 -5.63
N ARG A 105 -7.97 8.16 -5.75
CA ARG A 105 -7.05 8.83 -4.81
C ARG A 105 -7.48 8.66 -3.35
N ALA A 106 -8.76 8.86 -3.07
CA ALA A 106 -9.29 8.73 -1.71
C ALA A 106 -9.06 7.33 -1.12
N GLU A 107 -9.22 6.28 -1.92
CA GLU A 107 -8.95 4.91 -1.49
C GLU A 107 -7.46 4.70 -1.21
N PHE A 108 -6.59 5.19 -2.10
CA PHE A 108 -5.15 5.11 -1.92
C PHE A 108 -4.70 5.82 -0.63
N ASP A 109 -5.06 7.10 -0.49
CA ASP A 109 -4.63 7.95 0.61
C ASP A 109 -5.07 7.35 1.96
N THR A 110 -6.32 6.88 2.03
CA THR A 110 -6.87 6.23 3.23
C THR A 110 -6.15 4.92 3.52
N ARG A 111 -5.82 4.11 2.51
CA ARG A 111 -5.08 2.85 2.70
C ARG A 111 -3.69 3.10 3.26
N ILE A 112 -2.95 4.07 2.71
CA ILE A 112 -1.63 4.45 3.21
C ILE A 112 -1.71 4.87 4.67
N SER A 113 -2.67 5.72 5.03
CA SER A 113 -2.87 6.16 6.41
C SER A 113 -3.19 5.02 7.38
N ILE A 114 -4.08 4.10 7.00
CA ILE A 114 -4.43 2.94 7.82
C ILE A 114 -3.22 2.01 8.00
N GLU A 115 -2.55 1.63 6.91
CA GLU A 115 -1.44 0.67 6.98
C GLU A 115 -0.23 1.26 7.74
N ALA A 116 0.06 2.55 7.57
CA ALA A 116 1.06 3.26 8.36
C ALA A 116 0.75 3.21 9.86
N SER A 117 -0.46 3.62 10.25
CA SER A 117 -0.88 3.62 11.66
C SER A 117 -0.86 2.21 12.27
N LEU A 118 -1.34 1.21 11.53
CA LEU A 118 -1.28 -0.19 11.95
C LEU A 118 0.15 -0.68 12.14
N TRP A 119 1.07 -0.30 11.24
CA TRP A 119 2.47 -0.67 11.38
C TRP A 119 3.03 -0.24 12.75
N PHE A 120 2.87 1.04 13.12
CA PHE A 120 3.39 1.55 14.38
C PHE A 120 2.71 0.92 15.59
N LYS A 121 1.36 0.90 15.61
CA LYS A 121 0.58 0.34 16.73
C LYS A 121 0.87 -1.13 16.97
N LEU A 122 1.06 -1.92 15.91
CA LEU A 122 1.31 -3.36 16.02
C LEU A 122 2.77 -3.66 16.30
N CYS A 123 3.73 -2.89 15.76
CA CYS A 123 5.14 -2.97 16.15
C CYS A 123 5.31 -2.84 17.67
N ASP A 124 4.67 -1.85 18.28
CA ASP A 124 4.71 -1.63 19.73
C ASP A 124 4.10 -2.78 20.54
N ALA A 125 3.07 -3.44 20.00
CA ALA A 125 2.31 -4.45 20.74
C ALA A 125 2.87 -5.88 20.58
N VAL A 126 3.28 -6.26 19.37
CA VAL A 126 3.60 -7.65 19.03
C VAL A 126 5.05 -7.86 18.60
N GLY A 127 5.77 -6.78 18.29
CA GLY A 127 7.13 -6.79 17.74
C GLY A 127 7.17 -7.11 16.25
N TYR A 128 8.38 -7.00 15.67
CA TYR A 128 8.59 -7.10 14.22
C TYR A 128 8.43 -8.51 13.62
N GLN A 129 8.58 -9.58 14.40
CA GLN A 129 9.05 -10.87 13.87
C GLN A 129 8.05 -12.04 13.81
N ALA A 130 6.78 -11.90 14.18
CA ALA A 130 5.82 -13.00 13.97
C ALA A 130 4.36 -12.55 13.85
N ILE A 131 3.64 -13.18 12.91
CA ILE A 131 2.18 -13.16 12.84
C ILE A 131 1.65 -13.87 14.09
N SER A 132 1.21 -13.12 15.09
CA SER A 132 0.53 -13.65 16.28
C SER A 132 -0.89 -13.08 16.34
N PRO A 133 -1.87 -13.76 15.72
CA PRO A 133 -3.27 -13.36 15.76
C PRO A 133 -3.79 -13.09 17.17
N GLU A 134 -3.31 -13.84 18.15
CA GLU A 134 -3.69 -13.70 19.56
C GLU A 134 -3.22 -12.37 20.13
N LYS A 135 -1.98 -11.96 19.83
CA LYS A 135 -1.44 -10.67 20.29
C LYS A 135 -2.08 -9.50 19.55
N VAL A 136 -2.38 -9.64 18.26
CA VAL A 136 -3.11 -8.60 17.50
C VAL A 136 -4.54 -8.44 18.03
N LYS A 137 -5.22 -9.54 18.39
CA LYS A 137 -6.55 -9.45 19.02
C LYS A 137 -6.55 -8.68 20.34
N ALA A 138 -5.43 -8.66 21.06
CA ALA A 138 -5.27 -7.91 22.29
C ALA A 138 -5.08 -6.39 22.08
N THR A 139 -4.89 -5.91 20.84
CA THR A 139 -4.75 -4.46 20.54
C THR A 139 -6.05 -3.82 20.06
N LYS A 140 -7.16 -4.58 19.98
CA LYS A 140 -8.42 -4.14 19.36
C LYS A 140 -8.98 -2.84 19.98
N ASP A 141 -8.77 -2.62 21.27
CA ASP A 141 -9.22 -1.44 22.01
C ASP A 141 -8.46 -0.15 21.63
N LYS A 142 -7.32 -0.27 20.94
CA LYS A 142 -6.49 0.85 20.47
C LYS A 142 -6.69 1.17 18.98
N LEU A 143 -7.52 0.38 18.30
CA LEU A 143 -7.79 0.54 16.88
C LEU A 143 -9.01 1.42 16.66
N THR A 144 -8.93 2.27 15.64
CA THR A 144 -10.10 2.89 15.02
C THR A 144 -10.97 1.82 14.36
N THR A 145 -12.20 2.18 14.00
CA THR A 145 -13.12 1.26 13.31
C THR A 145 -12.53 0.75 12.00
N GLU A 146 -11.93 1.64 11.20
CA GLU A 146 -11.35 1.31 9.90
C GLU A 146 -10.13 0.39 10.04
N GLU A 147 -9.26 0.67 11.00
CA GLU A 147 -8.12 -0.21 11.33
C GLU A 147 -8.58 -1.58 11.81
N ALA A 148 -9.62 -1.65 12.65
CA ALA A 148 -10.17 -2.92 13.13
C ALA A 148 -10.73 -3.78 11.99
N LEU A 149 -11.41 -3.16 11.02
CA LEU A 149 -11.88 -3.86 9.80
C LEU A 149 -10.71 -4.37 8.96
N TYR A 150 -9.63 -3.58 8.84
CA TYR A 150 -8.39 -4.00 8.19
C TYR A 150 -7.79 -5.25 8.85
N VAL A 151 -7.71 -5.23 10.17
CA VAL A 151 -7.22 -6.36 10.97
C VAL A 151 -8.11 -7.58 10.81
N GLU A 152 -9.43 -7.43 10.88
CA GLU A 152 -10.38 -8.54 10.76
C GLU A 152 -10.33 -9.23 9.40
N TYR A 153 -10.16 -8.46 8.32
CA TYR A 153 -9.92 -9.02 6.99
C TYR A 153 -8.70 -9.94 6.99
N TYR A 154 -7.54 -9.51 7.49
CA TYR A 154 -6.34 -10.35 7.51
C TYR A 154 -6.45 -11.54 8.47
N LEU A 155 -7.10 -11.36 9.62
CA LEU A 155 -7.33 -12.45 10.58
C LEU A 155 -8.33 -13.50 10.08
N SER A 156 -9.13 -13.19 9.06
CA SER A 156 -10.05 -14.14 8.43
C SER A 156 -9.37 -15.08 7.43
N LYS A 157 -8.14 -14.76 7.01
CA LYS A 157 -7.37 -15.53 6.03
C LYS A 157 -6.57 -16.65 6.67
N THR A 158 -6.38 -17.71 5.90
CA THR A 158 -5.43 -18.79 6.18
C THR A 158 -4.00 -18.30 6.00
N LYS A 159 -3.04 -19.05 6.54
CA LYS A 159 -1.61 -18.74 6.37
C LYS A 159 -1.21 -18.87 4.90
N GLU A 160 -1.78 -19.82 4.18
CA GLU A 160 -1.54 -20.04 2.76
C GLU A 160 -1.98 -18.82 1.95
N GLU A 161 -3.19 -18.29 2.18
CA GLU A 161 -3.69 -17.08 1.51
C GLU A 161 -2.84 -15.85 1.82
N LEU A 162 -2.31 -15.72 3.04
CA LEU A 162 -1.42 -14.61 3.42
C LEU A 162 -0.03 -14.70 2.76
N ASN A 163 0.37 -15.88 2.29
CA ASN A 163 1.65 -16.11 1.61
C ASN A 163 1.48 -16.32 0.09
N ASP A 164 0.27 -16.21 -0.44
CA ASP A 164 0.00 -16.24 -1.87
C ASP A 164 0.31 -14.86 -2.47
N LEU A 165 1.58 -14.67 -2.79
CA LEU A 165 2.10 -13.38 -3.24
C LEU A 165 2.31 -13.38 -4.75
N PRO A 166 2.09 -12.25 -5.44
CA PRO A 166 2.45 -12.11 -6.84
C PRO A 166 3.94 -12.42 -7.05
N PRO A 167 4.35 -12.96 -8.21
CA PRO A 167 5.76 -12.91 -8.61
C PRO A 167 6.25 -11.46 -8.67
N TRP A 168 7.53 -11.18 -8.92
CA TRP A 168 7.98 -9.84 -9.34
C TRP A 168 7.90 -9.72 -10.87
N ASP A 169 7.87 -8.50 -11.42
CA ASP A 169 7.69 -8.29 -12.87
C ASP A 169 8.94 -8.66 -13.71
N ASP A 170 9.95 -9.25 -13.05
CA ASP A 170 11.26 -9.67 -13.57
C ASP A 170 11.26 -11.08 -14.18
N ASP A 171 10.13 -11.80 -14.13
CA ASP A 171 10.01 -13.20 -14.60
C ASP A 171 9.53 -13.35 -16.06
N GLU A 172 9.60 -12.30 -16.90
CA GLU A 172 9.38 -12.40 -18.36
C GLU A 172 10.56 -11.86 -19.20
#